data_AF-A0AA89C725-F1
#
_entry.id   AF-A0AA89C725-F1
#
_cell.length_a   1.000
_cell.length_b   1.000
_cell.length_c   1.000
_cell.angle_alpha   90.00
_cell.angle_beta   90.00
_cell.angle_gamma   90.00
#
_symmetry.space_group_name_H-M   'P 1'
#
loop_
_entity.id
_entity.type
_entity.pdbx_description
1 polymer ?
#
loop_
_entity_poly.entity_id
_entity_poly.type
_entity_poly.pdbx_seq_one_letter_code
_entity_poly.pdbx_strand_id
1 'polypeptide(L)'
;SKTGTDVPERGVFTAMVTITALAMAMNAEIRFQYVRLVMGQMSLTPKEKRRWMSANSWALYLSIVAAIGLLLVASFQVDVMNVPHYLGAFCTFVFGVIACWIHCAITYKLYKEERVTEYIVTSIFQIIISFISSVLFFTCILENSNDE
;
A
#
# COMPACT_ATOMS: atom_id res chain seq x y z
N SER A 1 -6.69 0.87 -22.74
CA SER A 1 -7.27 -0.47 -22.94
C SER A 1 -8.60 -0.56 -22.19
N LYS A 2 -9.69 -1.05 -22.81
CA LYS A 2 -11.02 -1.26 -22.16
C LYS A 2 -11.16 -2.62 -21.48
N THR A 3 -10.04 -3.31 -21.28
CA THR A 3 -9.99 -4.69 -20.74
C THR A 3 -10.57 -4.86 -19.33
N GLY A 4 -11.00 -3.80 -18.65
CA GLY A 4 -11.70 -3.87 -17.37
C GLY A 4 -13.17 -3.43 -17.39
N THR A 5 -13.68 -2.88 -18.50
CA THR A 5 -15.04 -2.28 -18.56
C THR A 5 -16.07 -3.15 -19.25
N ASP A 6 -15.63 -3.94 -20.24
CA ASP A 6 -16.53 -4.74 -21.08
C ASP A 6 -16.81 -6.12 -20.47
N VAL A 7 -17.93 -6.75 -20.86
CA VAL A 7 -18.26 -8.12 -20.46
C VAL A 7 -17.61 -9.09 -21.46
N PRO A 8 -16.93 -10.17 -21.00
CA PRO A 8 -16.85 -10.67 -19.62
C PRO A 8 -15.68 -10.15 -18.77
N GLU A 9 -14.73 -9.41 -19.35
CA GLU A 9 -13.43 -9.08 -18.75
C GLU A 9 -13.56 -8.28 -17.44
N ARG A 10 -14.58 -7.41 -17.33
CA ARG A 10 -14.86 -6.64 -16.11
C ARG A 10 -15.11 -7.51 -14.89
N GLY A 11 -15.72 -8.69 -15.08
CA GLY A 11 -15.98 -9.63 -13.99
C GLY A 11 -14.69 -10.25 -13.47
N VAL A 12 -13.78 -10.61 -14.38
CA VAL A 12 -12.46 -11.14 -14.05
C VAL A 12 -11.62 -10.07 -13.34
N PHE A 13 -11.61 -8.83 -13.86
CA PHE A 13 -10.94 -7.70 -13.23
C PHE A 13 -11.45 -7.46 -11.80
N THR A 14 -12.76 -7.38 -11.63
CA THR A 14 -13.41 -7.19 -10.32
C THR A 14 -13.00 -8.28 -9.33
N ALA A 15 -13.02 -9.55 -9.74
CA ALA A 15 -12.64 -10.67 -8.89
C ALA A 15 -11.17 -10.58 -8.46
N MET A 16 -10.25 -10.32 -9.39
CA MET A 16 -8.82 -10.18 -9.10
C MET A 16 -8.53 -9.02 -8.15
N VAL A 17 -9.13 -7.84 -8.40
CA VAL A 17 -8.93 -6.65 -7.56
C VAL A 17 -9.51 -6.86 -6.16
N THR A 18 -10.66 -7.53 -6.04
CA THR A 18 -11.26 -7.86 -4.75
C THR A 18 -10.37 -8.81 -3.93
N ILE A 19 -9.84 -9.86 -4.56
CA ILE A 19 -8.88 -10.78 -3.90
C ILE A 19 -7.63 -10.01 -3.48
N THR A 20 -7.13 -9.12 -4.33
CA THR A 20 -5.95 -8.28 -4.03
C THR A 20 -6.22 -7.36 -2.85
N ALA A 21 -7.40 -6.73 -2.77
CA ALA A 21 -7.78 -5.89 -1.64
C ALA A 21 -7.75 -6.66 -0.31
N LEU A 22 -8.33 -7.87 -0.30
CA LEU A 22 -8.32 -8.74 0.89
C LEU A 22 -6.90 -9.16 1.25
N ALA A 23 -6.11 -9.59 0.27
CA ALA A 23 -4.71 -9.97 0.49
C ALA A 23 -3.88 -8.79 1.03
N MET A 24 -4.11 -7.59 0.52
CA MET A 24 -3.43 -6.38 0.99
C MET A 24 -3.79 -6.05 2.45
N ALA A 25 -5.08 -6.13 2.82
CA ALA A 25 -5.52 -5.91 4.19
C ALA A 25 -4.95 -6.96 5.16
N MET A 26 -4.99 -8.25 4.78
CA MET A 26 -4.40 -9.33 5.59
C MET A 26 -2.90 -9.16 5.76
N ASN A 27 -2.19 -8.83 4.67
CA ASN A 27 -0.75 -8.60 4.71
C ASN A 27 -0.38 -7.43 5.63
N ALA A 28 -1.16 -6.34 5.59
CA ALA A 28 -0.96 -5.19 6.47
C ALA A 28 -1.11 -5.59 7.95
N GLU A 29 -2.13 -6.38 8.29
CA GLU A 29 -2.36 -6.84 9.66
C GLU A 29 -1.27 -7.80 10.14
N ILE A 30 -0.94 -8.82 9.36
CA ILE A 30 0.14 -9.78 9.68
C ILE A 30 1.44 -9.02 9.93
N ARG A 31 1.76 -8.08 9.05
CA ARG A 31 2.95 -7.26 9.18
C ARG A 31 2.92 -6.39 10.42
N PHE A 32 1.79 -5.76 10.71
CA PHE A 32 1.64 -4.94 11.90
C PHE A 32 1.99 -5.76 13.15
N GLN A 33 1.43 -6.96 13.29
CA GLN A 33 1.71 -7.84 14.42
C GLN A 33 3.16 -8.31 14.46
N TYR A 34 3.74 -8.67 13.31
CA TYR A 34 5.15 -9.06 13.22
C TYR A 34 6.09 -7.96 13.70
N VAL A 35 5.91 -6.72 13.22
CA VAL A 35 6.74 -5.58 13.63
C VAL A 35 6.57 -5.30 15.12
N ARG A 36 5.34 -5.39 15.66
CA ARG A 36 5.10 -5.22 17.10
C ARG A 36 5.84 -6.24 17.95
N LEU A 37 5.85 -7.50 17.52
CA LEU A 37 6.55 -8.58 18.21
C LEU A 37 8.06 -8.33 18.22
N VAL A 38 8.65 -8.13 17.05
CA VAL A 38 10.10 -7.96 16.88
C VAL A 38 10.60 -6.70 17.60
N MET A 39 9.96 -5.54 17.38
CA MET A 39 10.31 -4.30 18.10
C MET A 39 10.01 -4.38 19.61
N GLY A 40 9.13 -5.30 20.02
CA GLY A 40 8.88 -5.62 21.41
C GLY A 40 10.11 -6.17 22.12
N GLN A 41 10.88 -7.00 21.42
CA GLN A 41 12.05 -7.73 21.90
C GLN A 41 13.36 -6.94 21.78
N MET A 42 13.39 -5.93 20.92
CA MET A 42 14.57 -5.08 20.71
C MET A 42 14.89 -4.18 21.92
N SER A 43 16.18 -3.97 22.15
CA SER A 43 16.71 -3.06 23.18
C SER A 43 16.69 -1.59 22.71
N LEU A 44 15.51 -1.07 22.40
CA LEU A 44 15.29 0.32 21.98
C LEU A 44 14.98 1.23 23.17
N THR A 45 15.32 2.51 23.04
CA THR A 45 14.86 3.51 24.02
C THR A 45 13.32 3.62 24.02
N PRO A 46 12.67 3.97 25.15
CA PRO A 46 11.21 4.11 25.20
C PRO A 46 10.65 5.10 24.16
N LYS A 47 11.41 6.16 23.86
CA LYS A 47 11.07 7.17 22.86
C LYS A 47 11.08 6.59 21.45
N GLU A 48 12.10 5.82 21.08
CA GLU A 48 12.18 5.17 19.78
C GLU A 48 11.08 4.12 19.62
N LYS A 49 10.86 3.28 20.63
CA LYS A 49 9.81 2.26 20.60
C LYS A 49 8.45 2.90 20.33
N ARG A 50 8.11 3.99 21.04
CA ARG A 50 6.86 4.72 20.81
C ARG A 50 6.75 5.28 19.39
N ARG A 51 7.83 5.90 18.88
CA ARG A 51 7.88 6.46 17.52
C ARG A 51 7.60 5.39 16.46
N TRP A 52 8.30 4.26 16.52
CA TRP A 52 8.18 3.21 15.50
C TRP A 52 6.89 2.40 15.63
N MET A 53 6.37 2.21 16.84
CA MET A 53 5.04 1.63 17.05
C MET A 53 3.93 2.51 16.48
N SER A 54 4.03 3.83 16.66
CA SER A 54 3.09 4.77 16.05
C SER A 54 3.17 4.74 14.52
N ALA A 55 4.38 4.73 13.95
CA ALA A 55 4.57 4.58 12.51
C ALA A 55 3.96 3.26 11.98
N ASN A 56 4.13 2.16 12.71
CA ASN A 56 3.56 0.86 12.36
C ASN A 56 2.02 0.89 12.38
N SER A 57 1.41 1.53 13.37
CA SER A 57 -0.05 1.74 13.41
C SER A 57 -0.54 2.58 12.23
N TRP A 58 0.15 3.68 11.90
CA TRP A 58 -0.19 4.50 10.73
C TRP A 58 -0.10 3.70 9.43
N ALA A 59 0.95 2.90 9.25
CA ALA A 59 1.10 2.05 8.08
C ALA A 59 -0.04 1.03 7.93
N LEU A 60 -0.51 0.45 9.04
CA LEU A 60 -1.71 -0.41 9.05
C LEU A 60 -2.94 0.38 8.59
N TYR A 61 -3.26 1.50 9.23
CA TYR A 61 -4.45 2.29 8.90
C TYR A 61 -4.47 2.72 7.44
N LEU A 62 -3.35 3.25 6.93
CA LEU A 62 -3.22 3.67 5.54
C LEU A 62 -3.38 2.49 4.57
N SER A 63 -2.82 1.32 4.89
CA SER A 63 -2.97 0.11 4.06
C SER A 63 -4.41 -0.40 4.04
N ILE A 64 -5.14 -0.32 5.16
CA ILE A 64 -6.56 -0.69 5.21
C ILE A 64 -7.41 0.29 4.39
N VAL A 65 -7.16 1.60 4.49
CA VAL A 65 -7.83 2.60 3.65
C VAL A 65 -7.54 2.36 2.17
N ALA A 66 -6.29 2.04 1.81
CA ALA A 66 -5.92 1.69 0.44
C ALA A 66 -6.65 0.42 -0.04
N ALA A 67 -6.85 -0.58 0.83
CA ALA A 67 -7.58 -1.81 0.49
C ALA A 67 -9.06 -1.56 0.26
N ILE A 68 -9.67 -0.70 1.07
CA ILE A 68 -11.03 -0.21 0.84
C ILE A 68 -11.10 0.55 -0.50
N GLY A 69 -10.08 1.36 -0.81
CA GLY A 69 -9.93 2.00 -2.12
C GLY A 69 -9.98 1.02 -3.29
N LEU A 70 -9.27 -0.12 -3.20
CA LEU A 70 -9.30 -1.16 -4.22
C LEU A 70 -10.70 -1.79 -4.36
N LEU A 71 -11.43 -1.97 -3.25
CA LEU A 71 -12.81 -2.46 -3.31
C LEU A 71 -13.74 -1.47 -4.03
N LEU A 72 -13.54 -0.16 -3.85
CA LEU A 72 -14.28 0.85 -4.61
C LEU A 72 -13.96 0.77 -6.11
N VAL A 73 -12.68 0.66 -6.47
CA VAL A 73 -12.24 0.49 -7.87
C VAL A 73 -12.85 -0.76 -8.51
N ALA A 74 -12.91 -1.88 -7.76
CA ALA A 74 -13.51 -3.12 -8.24
C ALA A 74 -15.03 -3.02 -8.39
N SER A 75 -15.70 -2.36 -7.44
CA SER A 75 -17.16 -2.31 -7.37
C SER A 75 -17.78 -1.31 -8.33
N PHE A 76 -17.08 -0.22 -8.63
CA PHE A 76 -17.57 0.87 -9.45
C PHE A 76 -16.74 0.96 -10.72
N GLN A 77 -17.34 0.61 -11.85
CA GLN A 77 -16.69 0.70 -13.15
C GLN A 77 -16.60 2.16 -13.60
N VAL A 78 -15.46 2.54 -14.15
CA VAL A 78 -15.13 3.94 -14.49
C VAL A 78 -16.07 4.55 -15.53
N ASP A 79 -16.63 3.73 -16.41
CA ASP A 79 -17.54 4.11 -17.50
C ASP A 79 -18.98 4.37 -17.02
N VAL A 80 -19.41 3.74 -15.93
CA VAL A 80 -20.75 3.89 -15.36
C VAL A 80 -20.77 4.84 -14.17
N MET A 81 -19.80 4.70 -13.26
CA MET A 81 -19.75 5.41 -11.98
C MET A 81 -18.33 5.91 -11.71
N ASN A 82 -17.91 6.94 -12.45
CA ASN A 82 -16.55 7.48 -12.42
C ASN A 82 -16.13 8.09 -11.07
N VAL A 83 -17.00 8.85 -10.40
CA VAL A 83 -16.68 9.52 -9.12
C VAL A 83 -16.20 8.55 -8.04
N PRO A 84 -16.95 7.50 -7.66
CA PRO A 84 -16.49 6.55 -6.66
C PRO A 84 -15.30 5.71 -7.14
N HIS A 85 -15.18 5.44 -8.45
CA HIS A 85 -14.01 4.76 -9.02
C HIS A 85 -12.72 5.57 -8.80
N TYR A 86 -12.71 6.85 -9.17
CA TYR A 86 -11.55 7.71 -9.01
C TYR A 86 -11.23 8.02 -7.54
N LEU A 87 -12.24 8.12 -6.67
CA LEU A 87 -12.03 8.18 -5.22
C LEU A 87 -11.32 6.92 -4.71
N GLY A 88 -11.77 5.75 -5.16
CA GLY A 88 -11.12 4.47 -4.85
C GLY A 88 -9.66 4.41 -5.31
N ALA A 89 -9.41 4.86 -6.54
CA ALA A 89 -8.07 4.93 -7.11
C ALA A 89 -7.18 5.87 -6.30
N PHE A 90 -7.64 7.09 -5.99
CA PHE A 90 -6.94 8.03 -5.14
C PHE A 90 -6.57 7.42 -3.79
N CYS A 91 -7.55 6.83 -3.08
CA CYS A 91 -7.31 6.19 -1.80
C CYS A 91 -6.28 5.07 -1.88
N THR A 92 -6.37 4.24 -2.92
CA THR A 92 -5.44 3.12 -3.15
C THR A 92 -4.01 3.61 -3.36
N PHE A 93 -3.81 4.51 -4.32
CA PHE A 93 -2.47 4.89 -4.74
C PHE A 93 -1.81 5.85 -3.75
N VAL A 94 -2.51 6.89 -3.28
CA VAL A 94 -1.91 7.87 -2.38
C VAL A 94 -1.58 7.24 -1.03
N PHE A 95 -2.57 6.65 -0.37
CA PHE A 95 -2.36 6.08 0.96
C PHE A 95 -1.51 4.81 0.90
N GLY A 96 -1.64 4.01 -0.17
CA GLY A 96 -0.79 2.85 -0.42
C GLY A 96 0.69 3.24 -0.57
N VAL A 97 1.00 4.26 -1.38
CA VAL A 97 2.38 4.75 -1.55
C VAL A 97 2.96 5.26 -0.24
N ILE A 98 2.21 6.07 0.51
CA ILE A 98 2.66 6.56 1.83
C ILE A 98 2.91 5.39 2.78
N ALA A 99 2.01 4.40 2.82
CA ALA A 99 2.18 3.21 3.63
C ALA A 99 3.45 2.43 3.23
N CYS A 100 3.69 2.23 1.93
CA CYS A 100 4.89 1.57 1.40
C CYS A 100 6.20 2.27 1.84
N TRP A 101 6.24 3.60 1.84
CA TRP A 101 7.40 4.35 2.34
C TRP A 101 7.61 4.20 3.85
N ILE A 102 6.55 4.27 4.65
CA ILE A 102 6.64 4.03 6.11
C ILE A 102 7.12 2.60 6.37
N HIS A 103 6.57 1.66 5.63
CA HIS A 103 6.96 0.26 5.63
C HIS A 103 8.45 0.07 5.30
N CYS A 104 8.97 0.71 4.27
CA CYS A 104 10.41 0.70 3.96
C CYS A 104 11.24 1.22 5.14
N ALA A 105 10.86 2.37 5.71
CA ALA A 105 11.58 2.97 6.82
C ALA A 105 11.63 2.07 8.07
N ILE A 106 10.51 1.40 8.39
CA ILE A 106 10.42 0.41 9.47
C ILE A 106 11.37 -0.76 9.18
N THR A 107 11.31 -1.36 8.00
CA THR A 107 12.16 -2.52 7.65
C THR A 107 13.65 -2.15 7.70
N TYR A 108 14.02 -0.97 7.23
CA TYR A 108 15.40 -0.49 7.30
C TYR A 108 15.86 -0.26 8.74
N LYS A 109 14.98 0.23 9.64
CA LYS A 109 15.30 0.29 11.07
C LYS A 109 15.51 -1.10 11.65
N LEU A 110 14.66 -2.07 11.34
CA LEU A 110 14.85 -3.46 11.78
C LEU A 110 16.21 -4.01 11.33
N TYR A 111 16.59 -3.78 10.07
CA TYR A 111 17.92 -4.12 9.56
C TYR A 111 19.04 -3.44 10.35
N LYS A 112 18.91 -2.15 10.68
CA LYS A 112 19.96 -1.42 11.40
C LYS A 112 20.23 -1.99 12.79
N GLU A 113 19.19 -2.47 13.47
CA GLU A 113 19.28 -3.05 14.81
C GLU A 113 19.78 -4.50 14.79
N GLU A 114 19.18 -5.37 13.97
CA GLU A 114 19.47 -6.82 14.00
C GLU A 114 20.58 -7.24 13.02
N ARG A 115 20.86 -6.43 11.99
CA ARG A 115 21.81 -6.73 10.90
C ARG A 115 21.50 -8.00 10.10
N VAL A 116 20.24 -8.42 10.10
CA VAL A 116 19.71 -9.58 9.38
C VAL A 116 19.53 -9.28 7.89
N THR A 117 20.11 -10.11 7.02
CA THR A 117 20.18 -9.88 5.56
C THR A 117 18.80 -9.83 4.90
N GLU A 118 17.85 -10.62 5.39
CA GLU A 118 16.48 -10.65 4.86
C GLU A 118 15.80 -9.28 4.96
N TYR A 119 16.10 -8.50 6.00
CA TYR A 119 15.53 -7.16 6.16
C TYR A 119 16.08 -6.15 5.15
N ILE A 120 17.38 -6.21 4.81
CA ILE A 120 17.92 -5.29 3.80
C ILE A 120 17.40 -5.64 2.40
N VAL A 121 17.32 -6.93 2.06
CA VAL A 121 16.75 -7.38 0.79
C VAL A 121 15.29 -6.95 0.68
N THR A 122 14.49 -7.19 1.73
CA THR A 122 13.09 -6.75 1.79
C THR A 122 12.96 -5.23 1.66
N SER A 123 13.85 -4.47 2.31
CA SER A 123 13.87 -3.00 2.21
C SER A 123 14.14 -2.54 0.78
N ILE A 124 15.08 -3.17 0.07
CA ILE A 124 15.38 -2.84 -1.34
C ILE A 124 14.17 -3.08 -2.23
N PHE A 125 13.51 -4.23 -2.12
CA PHE A 125 12.27 -4.49 -2.88
C PHE A 125 11.18 -3.47 -2.55
N GLN A 126 11.03 -3.10 -1.27
CA GLN A 126 10.06 -2.08 -0.86
C GLN A 126 10.40 -0.70 -1.44
N ILE A 127 11.68 -0.31 -1.49
CA ILE A 127 12.11 0.94 -2.14
C ILE A 127 11.75 0.93 -3.63
N ILE A 128 12.07 -0.16 -4.33
CA ILE A 128 11.81 -0.29 -5.76
C ILE A 128 10.30 -0.17 -6.03
N ILE A 129 9.48 -0.92 -5.29
CA ILE A 129 8.02 -0.87 -5.43
C ILE A 129 7.49 0.53 -5.09
N SER A 130 7.91 1.12 -3.99
CA SER A 130 7.46 2.46 -3.57
C SER A 130 7.82 3.51 -4.62
N PHE A 131 9.03 3.43 -5.19
CA PHE A 131 9.49 4.34 -6.22
C PHE A 131 8.68 4.18 -7.51
N ILE A 132 8.52 2.95 -8.01
CA ILE A 132 7.72 2.67 -9.22
C ILE A 132 6.29 3.16 -9.02
N SER A 133 5.65 2.82 -7.91
CA SER A 133 4.28 3.26 -7.61
C SER A 133 4.16 4.77 -7.51
N SER A 134 5.15 5.46 -6.93
CA SER A 134 5.17 6.93 -6.86
C SER A 134 5.27 7.54 -8.27
N VAL A 135 6.21 7.05 -9.09
CA VAL A 135 6.40 7.54 -10.46
C VAL A 135 5.13 7.35 -11.28
N LEU A 136 4.55 6.14 -11.27
CA LEU A 136 3.32 5.84 -12.02
C LEU A 136 2.15 6.73 -11.58
N PHE A 137 2.02 6.98 -10.28
CA PHE A 137 0.98 7.87 -9.77
C PHE A 137 1.16 9.31 -10.26
N PHE A 138 2.37 9.86 -10.17
CA PHE A 138 2.64 11.23 -10.64
C PHE A 138 2.51 11.36 -12.16
N THR A 139 2.95 10.36 -12.93
CA THR A 139 2.76 10.38 -14.39
C THR A 139 1.28 10.38 -14.76
N CYS A 140 0.45 9.57 -14.09
CA CYS A 140 -0.99 9.56 -14.31
C CYS A 140 -1.66 10.90 -13.98
N ILE A 141 -1.25 11.57 -12.90
CA ILE A 141 -1.77 12.90 -12.57
C ILE A 141 -1.38 13.94 -13.64
N LEU A 142 -0.10 13.93 -14.05
CA LEU A 142 0.41 14.92 -15.00
C LEU A 142 -0.23 14.75 -16.38
N GLU A 143 -0.45 13.51 -16.83
CA GLU A 143 -1.14 13.22 -18.08
C GLU A 143 -2.58 13.77 -18.06
N ASN A 144 -3.35 13.45 -17.01
CA ASN A 144 -4.71 13.98 -16.85
C ASN A 144 -4.78 15.52 -16.78
N SER A 145 -3.74 16.19 -16.24
CA SER A 145 -3.70 17.65 -16.18
C SER A 145 -3.36 18.34 -17.49
N ASN A 146 -2.79 17.62 -18.47
CA ASN A 146 -2.47 18.17 -19.79
C ASN A 146 -3.61 17.98 -20.80
N ASP A 147 -4.59 17.13 -20.49
CA ASP A 147 -5.78 16.86 -21.30
C ASP A 147 -6.98 17.78 -20.97
N GLU A 148 -6.87 18.61 -19.91
CA GLU A 148 -7.81 19.70 -19.56
C GLU A 148 -7.35 21.06 -20.11
#